data_AF-A0A1Z8TV42-F1
#
_entry.id   AF-A0A1Z8TV42-F1
#
_cell.length_a   1.000
_cell.length_b   1.000
_cell.length_c   1.000
_cell.angle_alpha   90.00
_cell.angle_beta   90.00
_cell.angle_gamma   90.00
#
_symmetry.space_group_name_H-M   'P 1'
#
loop_
_entity.id
_entity.type
_entity.pdbx_description
1 polymer ?
#
loop_
_entity_poly.entity_id
_entity_poly.type
_entity_poly.pdbx_seq_one_letter_code
_entity_poly.pdbx_strand_id
1 'polypeptide(L)'
;MESYLSGRGNESSSNSGNSVPEFRTLSEIVTRNPDNEAEKKAEKDNANSTQEVIYSDGDSPVVEVMSVDGCPREIIVHMNDGRLLKISCNY
;
A
#
# COMPACT_ATOMS: atom_id res chain seq x y z
N MET A 1 -8.06 46.47 2.77
CA MET A 1 -8.11 45.11 2.19
C MET A 1 -9.57 44.75 2.04
N GLU A 2 -10.07 44.74 0.82
CA GLU A 2 -11.47 44.50 0.50
C GLU A 2 -11.74 42.97 0.42
N SER A 3 -12.92 42.57 0.86
CA SER A 3 -13.31 41.21 1.26
C SER A 3 -13.28 40.15 0.14
N TYR A 4 -12.66 38.98 0.42
CA TYR A 4 -12.61 37.79 -0.46
C TYR A 4 -13.80 36.82 -0.32
N LEU A 5 -14.85 37.19 0.43
CA LEU A 5 -15.96 36.29 0.76
C LEU A 5 -17.24 36.71 0.04
N SER A 6 -17.26 36.54 -1.27
CA SER A 6 -18.51 36.57 -2.06
C SER A 6 -18.52 35.37 -2.97
N GLY A 7 -18.94 34.23 -2.41
CA GLY A 7 -18.95 32.96 -3.12
C GLY A 7 -19.86 31.96 -2.44
N ARG A 8 -21.17 32.21 -2.52
CA ARG A 8 -22.20 31.16 -2.59
C ARG A 8 -23.51 31.78 -3.06
N GLY A 9 -23.72 31.68 -4.37
CA GLY A 9 -24.99 31.95 -5.02
C GLY A 9 -26.04 30.97 -4.54
N ASN A 10 -27.21 31.53 -4.26
CA ASN A 10 -28.46 30.90 -3.90
C ASN A 10 -29.22 30.59 -5.19
N GLU A 11 -29.49 29.33 -5.53
CA GLU A 11 -30.61 28.93 -6.41
C GLU A 11 -31.09 27.50 -6.09
N SER A 12 -32.21 27.42 -5.38
CA SER A 12 -33.06 26.24 -5.30
C SER A 12 -33.88 26.16 -6.59
N SER A 13 -33.75 25.10 -7.40
CA SER A 13 -34.78 24.64 -8.34
C SER A 13 -34.49 23.24 -8.92
N SER A 14 -35.24 22.28 -8.40
CA SER A 14 -35.84 21.08 -9.02
C SER A 14 -35.30 20.49 -10.35
N ASN A 15 -35.05 19.18 -10.25
CA ASN A 15 -35.44 18.09 -11.17
C ASN A 15 -34.68 17.91 -12.49
N SER A 16 -33.90 16.82 -12.61
CA SER A 16 -34.03 15.82 -13.69
C SER A 16 -33.01 14.70 -13.53
N GLY A 17 -33.48 13.46 -13.69
CA GLY A 17 -32.72 12.23 -13.45
C GLY A 17 -31.48 12.07 -14.32
N ASN A 18 -30.33 12.15 -13.67
CA ASN A 18 -29.09 11.54 -14.10
C ASN A 18 -28.46 10.96 -12.83
N SER A 19 -28.13 9.67 -12.80
CA SER A 19 -27.50 9.04 -11.63
C SER A 19 -26.11 9.67 -11.44
N VAL A 20 -26.03 10.65 -10.56
CA VAL A 20 -24.78 11.28 -10.15
C VAL A 20 -24.01 10.26 -9.33
N PRO A 21 -22.70 10.04 -9.57
CA PRO A 21 -21.90 9.22 -8.67
C PRO A 21 -21.92 9.85 -7.28
N GLU A 22 -22.58 9.17 -6.36
CA GLU A 22 -22.74 9.60 -4.97
C GLU A 22 -21.35 9.66 -4.31
N PHE A 23 -20.90 10.86 -3.97
CA PHE A 23 -19.61 11.07 -3.32
C PHE A 23 -19.70 10.55 -1.89
N ARG A 24 -18.99 9.45 -1.60
CA ARG A 24 -18.99 8.83 -0.28
C ARG A 24 -17.91 9.42 0.61
N THR A 25 -18.28 9.67 1.86
CA THR A 25 -17.36 10.16 2.88
C THR A 25 -16.39 9.03 3.27
N LEU A 26 -15.11 9.32 3.51
CA LEU A 26 -14.08 8.31 3.83
C LEU A 26 -14.47 7.40 5.01
N SER A 27 -15.21 7.94 5.99
CA SER A 27 -15.73 7.20 7.13
C SER A 27 -16.73 6.08 6.73
N GLU A 28 -17.49 6.32 5.66
CA GLU A 28 -18.51 5.39 5.15
C GLU A 28 -17.90 4.25 4.34
N ILE A 29 -16.75 4.51 3.70
CA ILE A 29 -15.96 3.51 2.96
C ILE A 29 -15.29 2.55 3.94
N VAL A 30 -14.75 3.04 5.06
CA VAL A 30 -14.15 2.21 6.12
C VAL A 30 -15.17 1.27 6.78
N THR A 31 -16.45 1.65 6.80
CA THR A 31 -17.51 0.87 7.46
C THR A 31 -18.08 -0.24 6.56
N ARG A 32 -17.85 -0.17 5.24
CA ARG A 32 -18.26 -1.20 4.27
C ARG A 32 -17.03 -1.90 3.70
N ASN A 33 -16.30 -2.63 4.53
CA ASN A 33 -15.48 -3.73 4.06
C ASN A 33 -16.39 -4.98 3.98
N PRO A 34 -16.91 -5.38 2.80
CA PRO A 34 -17.25 -6.78 2.62
C PRO A 34 -15.93 -7.54 2.58
N ASP A 35 -15.85 -8.62 3.35
CA ASP A 35 -14.80 -9.61 3.33
C ASP A 35 -14.21 -9.83 1.93
N ASN A 36 -13.05 -9.24 1.70
CA ASN A 36 -11.99 -9.98 1.04
C ASN A 36 -10.91 -10.14 2.09
N GLU A 37 -11.08 -11.20 2.87
CA GLU A 37 -9.96 -12.05 3.22
C GLU A 37 -9.11 -12.26 1.95
N ALA A 38 -8.17 -11.35 1.70
CA ALA A 38 -6.91 -11.73 1.09
C ALA A 38 -6.14 -12.48 2.19
N GLU A 39 -6.70 -13.66 2.49
CA GLU A 39 -5.98 -14.77 3.07
C GLU A 39 -4.60 -14.81 2.43
N LYS A 40 -3.60 -14.94 3.30
CA LYS A 40 -2.38 -15.69 3.02
C LYS A 40 -2.59 -16.67 1.86
N LYS A 41 -2.23 -16.26 0.64
CA LYS A 41 -1.82 -17.16 -0.42
C LYS A 41 -0.33 -16.92 -0.57
N ALA A 42 0.44 -17.70 0.19
CA ALA A 42 1.05 -18.93 -0.31
C ALA A 42 2.15 -18.53 -1.30
N GLU A 43 3.39 -18.57 -0.85
CA GLU A 43 4.19 -19.73 -1.25
C GLU A 43 4.49 -20.66 -0.07
N LYS A 44 3.71 -21.75 0.00
CA LYS A 44 4.28 -23.04 0.38
C LYS A 44 5.21 -23.45 -0.78
N ASP A 45 6.27 -24.17 -0.42
CA ASP A 45 7.28 -24.76 -1.28
C ASP A 45 8.41 -23.85 -1.74
N ASN A 46 9.29 -23.54 -0.79
CA ASN A 46 10.69 -23.76 -1.11
C ASN A 46 11.35 -24.47 0.06
N ALA A 47 11.44 -25.80 -0.04
CA ALA A 47 12.06 -26.65 0.98
C ALA A 47 13.54 -26.28 1.28
N ASN A 48 14.11 -25.30 0.58
CA ASN A 48 15.45 -24.76 0.76
C ASN A 48 15.53 -23.22 0.61
N SER A 49 14.45 -22.44 0.81
CA SER A 49 14.63 -20.99 0.90
C SER A 49 15.23 -20.60 2.24
N THR A 50 16.42 -20.00 2.23
CA THR A 50 17.07 -19.43 3.42
C THR A 50 17.02 -17.90 3.36
N GLN A 51 16.68 -17.29 4.48
CA GLN A 51 16.65 -15.83 4.64
C GLN A 51 17.73 -15.43 5.65
N GLU A 52 18.61 -14.52 5.26
CA GLU A 52 19.75 -14.08 6.06
C GLU A 52 19.83 -12.56 6.10
N VAL A 53 19.94 -11.99 7.30
CA VAL A 53 20.18 -10.55 7.50
C VAL A 53 21.67 -10.28 7.31
N ILE A 54 22.02 -9.53 6.27
CA ILE A 54 23.42 -9.23 5.93
C ILE A 54 23.86 -7.86 6.46
N TYR A 55 22.91 -7.00 6.80
CA TYR A 55 23.20 -5.67 7.35
C TYR A 55 22.09 -5.19 8.26
N SER A 56 22.47 -4.77 9.47
CA SER A 56 21.58 -4.12 10.43
C SER A 56 22.42 -3.22 11.34
N ASP A 57 22.27 -1.91 11.21
CA ASP A 57 22.99 -0.95 12.05
C ASP A 57 22.10 0.22 12.46
N GLY A 58 21.82 0.34 13.76
CA GLY A 58 21.12 1.48 14.35
C GLY A 58 19.85 1.92 13.60
N ASP A 59 19.88 3.17 13.12
CA ASP A 59 18.83 3.80 12.30
C ASP A 59 19.15 3.70 10.80
N SER A 60 19.78 2.62 10.35
CA SER A 60 20.05 2.36 8.94
C SER A 60 19.08 1.32 8.39
N PRO A 61 18.83 1.32 7.06
CA PRO A 61 17.99 0.30 6.44
C PRO A 61 18.52 -1.11 6.71
N VAL A 62 17.64 -2.03 7.10
CA VAL A 62 18.00 -3.43 7.32
C VAL A 62 18.00 -4.15 5.98
N VAL A 63 19.05 -4.92 5.68
CA VAL A 63 19.18 -5.64 4.42
C VAL A 63 19.19 -7.14 4.68
N GLU A 64 18.34 -7.84 3.95
CA GLU A 64 18.19 -9.28 4.00
C GLU A 64 18.36 -9.88 2.60
N VAL A 65 18.86 -11.10 2.53
CA VAL A 65 18.99 -11.86 1.29
C VAL A 65 18.16 -13.12 1.41
N MET A 66 17.30 -13.33 0.42
CA MET A 66 16.56 -14.56 0.26
C MET A 66 17.26 -15.41 -0.80
N SER A 67 17.77 -16.55 -0.36
CA SER A 67 18.44 -17.53 -1.21
C SER A 67 17.57 -18.77 -1.37
N VAL A 68 17.64 -19.39 -2.55
CA VAL A 68 16.98 -20.66 -2.86
C VAL A 68 18.06 -21.62 -3.35
N ASP A 69 18.21 -22.76 -2.70
CA ASP A 69 19.25 -23.77 -3.00
C ASP A 69 20.67 -23.19 -2.99
N GLY A 70 20.94 -22.24 -2.09
CA GLY A 70 22.24 -21.56 -1.97
C GLY A 70 22.50 -20.48 -3.02
N CYS A 71 21.56 -20.20 -3.92
CA CYS A 71 21.65 -19.09 -4.87
C CYS A 71 20.81 -17.89 -4.40
N PRO A 72 21.37 -16.68 -4.33
CA PRO A 72 20.61 -15.49 -3.97
C PRO A 72 19.59 -15.16 -5.06
N ARG A 73 18.31 -15.13 -4.69
CA ARG A 73 17.18 -14.86 -5.60
C ARG A 73 16.58 -13.48 -5.39
N GLU A 74 16.59 -12.99 -4.16
CA GLU A 74 16.01 -11.70 -3.83
C GLU A 74 16.83 -11.01 -2.74
N ILE A 75 16.97 -9.69 -2.86
CA ILE A 75 17.49 -8.82 -1.80
C ILE A 75 16.33 -7.97 -1.31
N ILE A 76 16.11 -7.95 0.00
CA ILE A 76 15.03 -7.25 0.67
C ILE A 76 15.66 -6.14 1.52
N VAL A 77 15.30 -4.89 1.27
CA VAL A 77 15.76 -3.73 2.05
C VAL A 77 14.58 -3.13 2.79
N HIS A 78 14.67 -3.10 4.12
CA HIS A 78 13.72 -2.48 5.02
C HIS A 78 14.15 -1.04 5.26
N MET A 79 13.38 -0.11 4.72
CA MET A 79 13.60 1.32 4.92
C MET A 79 12.97 1.76 6.25
N ASN A 80 13.54 2.80 6.88
CA ASN A 80 13.09 3.30 8.18
C ASN A 80 11.68 3.89 8.16
N ASP A 81 11.18 4.25 6.97
CA ASP A 81 9.82 4.74 6.75
C ASP A 81 8.78 3.60 6.65
N GLY A 82 9.21 2.35 6.87
CA GLY A 82 8.38 1.16 6.79
C GLY A 82 8.19 0.62 5.37
N ARG A 83 8.83 1.24 4.36
CA ARG A 83 8.81 0.72 2.99
C ARG A 83 9.78 -0.45 2.83
N LEU A 84 9.44 -1.33 1.89
CA LEU A 84 10.25 -2.47 1.52
C LEU A 84 10.67 -2.33 0.06
N LEU A 85 11.97 -2.40 -0.20
CA LEU A 85 12.50 -2.53 -1.54
C LEU A 85 12.88 -4.00 -1.77
N LYS A 86 12.25 -4.60 -2.78
CA LYS A 86 12.55 -5.97 -3.22
C LYS A 86 13.28 -5.91 -4.54
N ILE A 87 14.46 -6.53 -4.58
CA ILE A 87 15.33 -6.58 -5.75
C ILE A 87 15.43 -8.04 -6.16
N SER A 88 14.77 -8.40 -7.26
CA SER A 88 14.85 -9.76 -7.82
C SER A 88 16.16 -9.92 -8.59
N CYS A 89 16.92 -10.96 -8.26
CA CYS A 89 18.14 -11.34 -8.97
C CYS A 89 17.78 -12.28 -10.11
N ASN A 90 17.89 -11.80 -11.36
CA ASN A 90 17.83 -12.63 -12.56
C ASN A 90 19.26 -12.91 -13.04
N TYR A 91 19.59 -14.19 -13.21
CA TYR A 91 20.91 -14.68 -13.63
C TYR A 91 20.83 -15.25 -15.04
#